data_AF-A0A7C0ZRD1-F1
#
_entry.id   AF-A0A7C0ZRD1-F1
#
_cell.length_a   1.000
_cell.length_b   1.000
_cell.length_c   1.000
_cell.angle_alpha   90.00
_cell.angle_beta   90.00
_cell.angle_gamma   90.00
#
_symmetry.space_group_name_H-M   'P 1'
#
loop_
_entity.id
_entity.type
_entity.pdbx_description
1 polymer ?
#
loop_
_entity_poly.entity_id
_entity_poly.type
_entity_poly.pdbx_seq_one_letter_code
_entity_poly.pdbx_strand_id
1 'polypeptide(L)'
;MATCGELYGALYNWHAVNTGILCPGGWHVPSHEEWIVLTDFRGGIDVAWGKMKEAGTEYWLEPNTGATGESVFTALPGGDRSSSGAFGVHQQPGSWRRPAGLTTLSIWSRGLGYDNDDVNERYYNKRGGFSVRCVRD
;
A
#
# COMPACT_ATOMS: atom_id res chain seq x y z
N MET A 1 1.43 -24.57 6.83
CA MET A 1 2.40 -23.90 5.93
C MET A 1 1.62 -22.87 5.15
N ALA A 2 1.61 -21.61 5.60
CA ALA A 2 0.98 -20.53 4.84
C ALA A 2 1.81 -20.32 3.57
N THR A 3 1.19 -20.44 2.42
CA THR A 3 1.87 -20.09 1.16
C THR A 3 2.06 -18.58 1.13
N CYS A 4 3.16 -18.10 0.53
CA CYS A 4 3.52 -16.67 0.48
C CYS A 4 2.34 -15.76 0.02
N GLY A 5 1.43 -16.29 -0.81
CA GLY A 5 0.21 -15.59 -1.25
C GLY A 5 -0.91 -15.48 -0.22
N GLU A 6 -0.99 -16.35 0.79
CA GLU A 6 -1.98 -16.25 1.88
C GLU A 6 -1.59 -15.18 2.91
N LEU A 7 -0.28 -15.03 3.16
CA LEU A 7 0.22 -14.07 4.14
C LEU A 7 0.36 -12.65 3.56
N TYR A 8 0.96 -12.53 2.36
CA TYR A 8 1.29 -11.22 1.76
C TYR A 8 0.28 -10.77 0.69
N GLY A 9 -0.66 -11.63 0.33
CA GLY A 9 -1.64 -11.36 -0.71
C GLY A 9 -1.05 -11.35 -2.12
N ALA A 10 -1.86 -10.92 -3.09
CA ALA A 10 -1.47 -10.78 -4.48
C ALA A 10 -1.08 -9.33 -4.82
N LEU A 11 -0.27 -9.18 -5.87
CA LEU A 11 0.13 -7.88 -6.42
C LEU A 11 -0.75 -7.54 -7.63
N TYR A 12 -1.47 -6.43 -7.52
CA TYR A 12 -2.39 -5.96 -8.55
C TYR A 12 -1.74 -4.81 -9.29
N ASN A 13 -1.83 -4.81 -10.62
CA ASN A 13 -1.46 -3.63 -11.40
C ASN A 13 -2.64 -2.65 -11.47
N TRP A 14 -2.38 -1.45 -11.99
CA TRP A 14 -3.45 -0.46 -12.10
C TRP A 14 -4.65 -0.94 -12.92
N HIS A 15 -4.42 -1.73 -13.97
CA HIS A 15 -5.50 -2.24 -14.81
C HIS A 15 -6.45 -3.14 -14.02
N ALA A 16 -5.93 -3.96 -13.11
CA ALA A 16 -6.75 -4.79 -12.23
C ALA A 16 -7.52 -3.93 -11.21
N VAL A 17 -6.87 -2.93 -10.61
CA VAL A 17 -7.49 -2.03 -9.62
C VAL A 17 -8.64 -1.22 -10.22
N ASN A 18 -8.42 -0.68 -11.42
CA ASN A 18 -9.40 0.18 -12.09
C ASN A 18 -10.66 -0.56 -12.57
N THR A 19 -10.73 -1.87 -12.42
CA THR A 19 -11.97 -2.62 -12.69
C THR A 19 -13.03 -2.38 -11.60
N GLY A 20 -12.63 -1.96 -10.41
CA GLY A 20 -13.54 -1.77 -9.27
C GLY A 20 -14.04 -3.07 -8.62
N ILE A 21 -13.58 -4.24 -9.08
CA ILE A 21 -14.05 -5.55 -8.59
C ILE A 21 -13.06 -6.26 -7.66
N LEU A 22 -11.96 -5.59 -7.27
CA LEU A 22 -10.94 -6.20 -6.41
C LEU A 22 -11.43 -6.48 -4.99
N CYS A 23 -12.34 -5.64 -4.49
CA CYS A 23 -12.81 -5.70 -3.13
C CYS A 23 -14.10 -6.52 -3.03
N PRO A 24 -14.28 -7.30 -1.95
CA PRO A 24 -15.53 -8.01 -1.71
C PRO A 24 -16.70 -7.02 -1.50
N GLY A 25 -17.94 -7.49 -1.63
CA GLY A 25 -19.11 -6.62 -1.45
C GLY A 25 -19.13 -5.91 -0.09
N GLY A 26 -19.48 -4.62 -0.09
CA GLY A 26 -19.42 -3.74 1.09
C GLY A 26 -18.00 -3.23 1.41
N TRP A 27 -17.04 -3.48 0.52
CA TRP A 27 -15.69 -2.95 0.59
C TRP A 27 -15.30 -2.36 -0.76
N HIS A 28 -14.45 -1.35 -0.73
CA HIS A 28 -13.91 -0.70 -1.92
C HIS A 28 -12.43 -0.39 -1.76
N VAL A 29 -11.78 -0.08 -2.89
CA VAL A 29 -10.42 0.42 -2.87
C VAL A 29 -10.49 1.89 -2.41
N PRO A 30 -9.80 2.26 -1.32
CA PRO A 30 -9.91 3.60 -0.76
C PRO A 30 -9.55 4.69 -1.77
N SER A 31 -10.37 5.72 -1.83
CA SER A 31 -10.15 6.94 -2.61
C SER A 31 -9.00 7.76 -2.02
N HIS A 32 -8.57 8.77 -2.77
CA HIS A 32 -7.54 9.68 -2.26
C HIS A 32 -8.01 10.46 -1.04
N GLU A 33 -9.27 10.91 -1.03
CA GLU A 33 -9.87 11.61 0.09
C GLU A 33 -9.96 10.72 1.34
N GLU A 34 -10.33 9.45 1.17
CA GLU A 34 -10.37 8.49 2.27
C GLU A 34 -8.98 8.19 2.83
N TRP A 35 -7.96 8.17 1.96
CA TRP A 35 -6.57 8.08 2.41
C TRP A 35 -6.12 9.30 3.20
N ILE A 36 -6.53 10.51 2.79
CA ILE A 36 -6.24 11.73 3.57
C ILE A 36 -6.88 11.62 4.95
N VAL A 37 -8.18 11.27 5.01
CA VAL A 37 -8.89 11.09 6.28
C VAL A 37 -8.22 10.04 7.17
N LEU A 38 -7.83 8.89 6.59
CA LEU A 38 -7.16 7.83 7.32
C LEU A 38 -5.78 8.26 7.84
N THR A 39 -5.00 8.96 7.03
CA THR A 39 -3.69 9.50 7.42
C THR A 39 -3.83 10.55 8.52
N ASP A 40 -4.75 11.49 8.39
CA ASP A 40 -5.00 12.53 9.39
C ASP A 40 -5.46 11.93 10.72
N PHE A 41 -6.35 10.93 10.68
CA PHE A 41 -6.78 10.19 11.86
C PHE A 41 -5.62 9.50 12.61
N ARG A 42 -4.51 9.18 11.91
CA ARG A 42 -3.32 8.58 12.53
C ARG A 42 -2.29 9.60 13.03
N GLY A 43 -2.59 10.88 12.95
CA GLY A 43 -1.71 11.95 13.43
C GLY A 43 -0.91 12.65 12.34
N GLY A 44 -1.32 12.50 11.08
CA GLY A 44 -0.77 13.24 9.95
C GLY A 44 0.30 12.49 9.18
N ILE A 45 0.66 13.05 8.02
CA ILE A 45 1.55 12.43 7.03
C ILE A 45 2.92 12.03 7.60
N ASP A 46 3.43 12.72 8.63
CA ASP A 46 4.78 12.50 9.13
C ASP A 46 4.93 11.23 9.99
N VAL A 47 3.82 10.70 10.53
CA VAL A 47 3.86 9.57 11.49
C VAL A 47 2.82 8.48 11.21
N ALA A 48 1.87 8.74 10.31
CA ALA A 48 0.75 7.85 10.07
C ALA A 48 1.19 6.47 9.54
N TRP A 49 2.25 6.42 8.76
CA TRP A 49 2.75 5.18 8.16
C TRP A 49 3.39 4.26 9.18
N GLY A 50 4.15 4.80 10.12
CA GLY A 50 4.64 4.04 11.27
C GLY A 50 3.51 3.32 12.00
N LYS A 51 2.47 4.06 12.40
CA LYS A 51 1.34 3.52 13.17
C LYS A 51 0.47 2.51 12.42
N MET A 52 0.58 2.46 11.09
CA MET A 52 -0.13 1.50 10.24
C MET A 52 0.66 0.20 10.02
N LYS A 53 1.94 0.14 10.37
CA LYS A 53 2.73 -1.09 10.23
C LYS A 53 2.46 -2.05 11.38
N GLU A 54 2.56 -3.34 11.07
CA GLU A 54 2.73 -4.35 12.10
C GLU A 54 3.99 -4.05 12.93
N ALA A 55 3.87 -4.17 14.25
CA ALA A 55 4.98 -3.94 15.16
C ALA A 55 6.01 -5.08 15.08
N GLY A 56 7.25 -4.76 15.47
CA GLY A 56 8.34 -5.73 15.47
C GLY A 56 8.92 -5.99 14.08
N THR A 57 9.81 -6.96 13.99
CA THR A 57 10.62 -7.23 12.79
C THR A 57 10.57 -8.68 12.34
N GLU A 58 9.52 -9.39 12.76
CA GLU A 58 9.23 -10.75 12.25
C GLU A 58 8.97 -10.73 10.74
N TYR A 59 8.25 -9.70 10.27
CA TYR A 59 7.91 -9.53 8.85
C TYR A 59 8.60 -8.31 8.21
N TRP A 60 8.70 -7.20 8.93
CA TRP A 60 9.38 -5.99 8.46
C TRP A 60 10.89 -6.09 8.68
N LEU A 61 11.68 -5.49 7.78
CA LEU A 61 13.12 -5.34 8.01
C LEU A 61 13.40 -4.33 9.14
N GLU A 62 14.50 -4.53 9.87
CA GLU A 62 15.02 -3.54 10.82
C GLU A 62 15.35 -2.22 10.09
N PRO A 63 14.96 -1.05 10.61
CA PRO A 63 14.48 -0.81 11.98
C PRO A 63 12.96 -0.81 12.18
N ASN A 64 12.15 -1.03 11.14
CA ASN A 64 10.69 -0.83 11.14
C ASN A 64 10.25 0.49 11.81
N THR A 65 10.81 1.60 11.34
CA THR A 65 10.69 2.94 11.95
C THR A 65 9.23 3.31 12.24
N GLY A 66 8.95 3.76 13.46
CA GLY A 66 7.65 4.27 13.88
C GLY A 66 6.55 3.21 14.03
N ALA A 67 6.85 1.92 13.86
CA ALA A 67 5.86 0.86 14.00
C ALA A 67 5.43 0.64 15.44
N THR A 68 4.18 1.02 15.75
CA THR A 68 3.60 0.85 17.08
C THR A 68 2.66 -0.34 17.18
N GLY A 69 2.13 -0.84 16.04
CA GLY A 69 1.12 -1.90 16.03
C GLY A 69 -0.21 -1.50 16.70
N GLU A 70 -0.39 -0.22 17.04
CA GLU A 70 -1.53 0.29 17.79
C GLU A 70 -2.80 0.45 16.94
N SER A 71 -2.72 0.20 15.64
CA SER A 71 -3.87 0.32 14.76
C SER A 71 -4.53 -1.04 14.50
N VAL A 72 -5.85 -1.02 14.38
CA VAL A 72 -6.65 -2.10 13.75
C VAL A 72 -6.26 -2.36 12.29
N PHE A 73 -5.36 -1.54 11.75
CA PHE A 73 -4.80 -1.65 10.41
C PHE A 73 -3.38 -2.19 10.55
N THR A 74 -3.24 -3.49 10.76
CA THR A 74 -1.92 -4.14 10.88
C THR A 74 -1.38 -4.42 9.48
N ALA A 75 -0.68 -3.44 8.88
CA ALA A 75 -0.09 -3.63 7.57
C ALA A 75 1.15 -4.53 7.66
N LEU A 76 0.98 -5.76 7.16
CA LEU A 76 2.08 -6.61 6.73
C LEU A 76 2.82 -5.97 5.53
N PRO A 77 4.13 -6.26 5.39
CA PRO A 77 4.89 -5.84 4.21
C PRO A 77 4.32 -6.51 2.95
N GLY A 78 4.26 -5.79 1.84
CA GLY A 78 3.83 -6.34 0.56
C GLY A 78 4.91 -6.20 -0.49
N GLY A 79 5.13 -7.18 -1.35
CA GLY A 79 6.10 -7.01 -2.45
C GLY A 79 5.66 -5.98 -3.49
N ASP A 80 6.53 -5.75 -4.46
CA ASP A 80 6.21 -4.98 -5.65
C ASP A 80 6.54 -5.77 -6.91
N ARG A 81 5.85 -5.45 -7.99
CA ARG A 81 6.16 -5.95 -9.33
C ARG A 81 6.55 -4.77 -10.18
N SER A 82 7.74 -4.82 -10.75
CA SER A 82 8.22 -3.80 -11.69
C SER A 82 7.44 -3.85 -13.01
N SER A 83 7.56 -2.80 -13.83
CA SER A 83 6.96 -2.78 -15.16
C SER A 83 7.54 -3.80 -16.14
N SER A 84 8.75 -4.32 -15.87
CA SER A 84 9.36 -5.43 -16.63
C SER A 84 8.89 -6.81 -16.15
N GLY A 85 8.10 -6.86 -15.07
CA GLY A 85 7.58 -8.09 -14.49
C GLY A 85 8.47 -8.73 -13.44
N ALA A 86 9.60 -8.11 -13.09
CA ALA A 86 10.43 -8.55 -11.98
C ALA A 86 9.71 -8.29 -10.65
N PHE A 87 9.87 -9.20 -9.69
CA PHE A 87 9.32 -9.06 -8.35
C PHE A 87 10.40 -8.55 -7.41
N GLY A 88 10.08 -7.49 -6.69
CA GLY A 88 10.84 -6.99 -5.57
C GLY A 88 10.15 -7.34 -4.26
N VAL A 89 10.94 -7.43 -3.20
CA VAL A 89 10.47 -7.50 -1.81
C VAL A 89 10.34 -6.08 -1.22
N HIS A 90 10.15 -5.04 -2.05
CA HIS A 90 9.96 -3.70 -1.53
C HIS A 90 8.54 -3.57 -0.96
N GLN A 91 8.50 -3.38 0.35
CA GLN A 91 7.41 -3.63 1.29
C GLN A 91 6.23 -2.62 1.18
N GLN A 92 5.67 -2.39 0.00
CA GLN A 92 4.76 -1.29 -0.29
C GLN A 92 3.29 -1.74 -0.49
N PRO A 93 2.35 -1.39 0.41
CA PRO A 93 0.94 -1.34 0.07
C PRO A 93 0.66 -0.11 -0.78
N GLY A 94 0.04 -0.37 -1.92
CA GLY A 94 -0.25 0.62 -2.94
C GLY A 94 -1.67 1.15 -2.85
N SER A 95 -1.76 2.47 -2.76
CA SER A 95 -3.00 3.23 -2.95
C SER A 95 -2.97 3.85 -4.34
N TRP A 96 -3.88 3.46 -5.23
CA TRP A 96 -3.78 3.81 -6.65
C TRP A 96 -4.59 5.06 -6.97
N ARG A 97 -3.96 6.10 -7.53
CA ARG A 97 -4.66 7.29 -8.05
C ARG A 97 -4.14 7.69 -9.43
N ARG A 98 -5.03 7.99 -10.36
CA ARG A 98 -4.66 8.73 -11.59
C ARG A 98 -4.51 10.22 -11.29
N PRO A 99 -3.32 10.82 -11.45
CA PRO A 99 -3.21 12.27 -11.43
C PRO A 99 -3.87 12.86 -12.68
N ALA A 100 -4.56 13.99 -12.53
CA ALA A 100 -5.02 14.77 -13.66
C ALA A 100 -3.79 15.35 -14.39
N GLY A 101 -3.67 15.10 -15.69
CA GLY A 101 -2.68 15.78 -16.54
C GLY A 101 -1.29 15.12 -16.70
N LEU A 102 -1.05 13.90 -16.21
CA LEU A 102 0.17 13.16 -16.57
C LEU A 102 -0.03 12.22 -17.76
N THR A 103 1.08 11.93 -18.45
CA THR A 103 1.17 11.01 -19.58
C THR A 103 0.44 9.69 -19.29
N THR A 104 -0.05 9.04 -20.34
CA THR A 104 -0.94 7.86 -20.29
C THR A 104 -0.36 6.64 -19.56
N LEU A 105 0.86 6.68 -19.03
CA LEU A 105 1.58 5.53 -18.47
C LEU A 105 1.90 5.64 -16.97
N SER A 106 1.84 6.83 -16.38
CA SER A 106 2.19 7.02 -14.96
C SER A 106 0.94 7.00 -14.08
N ILE A 107 1.08 6.39 -12.92
CA ILE A 107 0.10 6.40 -11.85
C ILE A 107 0.77 6.72 -10.54
N TRP A 108 -0.04 7.17 -9.62
CA TRP A 108 0.38 7.55 -8.31
C TRP A 108 0.11 6.40 -7.33
N SER A 109 1.12 6.03 -6.54
CA SER A 109 1.01 5.04 -5.47
C SER A 109 1.64 5.57 -4.18
N ARG A 110 1.00 5.26 -3.05
CA ARG A 110 1.65 5.32 -1.75
C ARG A 110 2.43 4.03 -1.52
N GLY A 111 3.50 4.09 -0.75
CA GLY A 111 4.28 2.91 -0.36
C GLY A 111 4.70 3.03 1.10
N LEU A 112 4.63 1.93 1.84
CA LEU A 112 5.26 1.80 3.15
C LEU A 112 6.70 1.34 2.93
N GLY A 113 7.63 1.94 3.67
CA GLY A 113 9.00 1.46 3.81
C GLY A 113 9.23 0.95 5.23
N TYR A 114 10.24 0.11 5.39
CA TYR A 114 10.67 -0.35 6.71
C TYR A 114 11.46 0.74 7.45
N ASP A 115 12.14 1.62 6.72
CA ASP A 115 13.03 2.66 7.22
C ASP A 115 12.34 4.00 7.48
N ASN A 116 11.05 4.12 7.17
CA ASN A 116 10.29 5.36 7.29
C ASN A 116 8.93 5.16 7.99
N ASP A 117 8.41 6.26 8.53
CA ASP A 117 7.11 6.37 9.21
C ASP A 117 6.19 7.43 8.59
N ASP A 118 6.67 8.11 7.54
CA ASP A 118 5.97 9.14 6.79
C ASP A 118 5.29 8.62 5.52
N VAL A 119 4.18 9.25 5.17
CA VAL A 119 3.37 8.93 3.98
C VAL A 119 4.05 9.46 2.73
N ASN A 120 4.77 8.56 2.06
CA ASN A 120 5.46 8.89 0.82
C ASN A 120 4.63 8.65 -0.43
N GLU A 121 4.87 9.57 -1.36
CA GLU A 121 4.00 9.97 -2.44
C GLU A 121 4.76 9.74 -3.77
N ARG A 122 4.54 8.62 -4.49
CA ARG A 122 5.43 8.18 -5.60
C ARG A 122 4.73 7.90 -6.94
N TYR A 123 5.46 8.12 -8.03
CA TYR A 123 5.02 7.81 -9.40
C TYR A 123 5.51 6.44 -9.86
N TYR A 124 4.58 5.65 -10.39
CA TYR A 124 4.84 4.31 -10.92
C TYR A 124 4.23 4.10 -12.29
N ASN A 125 4.78 3.15 -13.03
CA ASN A 125 4.20 2.71 -14.29
C ASN A 125 2.93 1.88 -14.04
N LYS A 126 1.88 2.05 -14.86
CA LYS A 126 0.62 1.28 -14.77
C LYS A 126 0.77 -0.24 -14.87
N ARG A 127 1.90 -0.72 -15.42
CA ARG A 127 2.25 -2.15 -15.50
C ARG A 127 2.83 -2.69 -14.20
N GLY A 128 3.33 -1.81 -13.32
CA GLY A 128 3.80 -2.20 -12.00
C GLY A 128 2.65 -2.68 -11.13
N GLY A 129 2.96 -3.53 -10.15
CA GLY A 129 1.99 -4.14 -9.25
C GLY A 129 2.35 -3.92 -7.78
N PHE A 130 1.34 -3.65 -6.97
CA PHE A 130 1.47 -3.50 -5.51
C PHE A 130 0.34 -4.25 -4.81
N SER A 131 0.51 -4.47 -3.51
CA SER A 131 -0.59 -4.99 -2.68
C SER A 131 -1.69 -3.93 -2.54
N VAL A 132 -2.95 -4.36 -2.51
CA VAL A 132 -4.14 -3.50 -2.36
C VAL A 132 -4.85 -3.88 -1.08
N ARG A 133 -5.27 -2.88 -0.31
CA ARG A 133 -6.13 -3.08 0.87
C ARG A 133 -7.45 -2.38 0.63
N CYS A 134 -8.54 -3.07 0.91
CA CYS A 134 -9.88 -2.52 0.80
C CYS A 134 -10.29 -1.87 2.12
N VAL A 135 -11.08 -0.81 2.04
CA VAL A 135 -11.79 -0.21 3.18
C VAL A 135 -13.26 -0.57 3.09
N ARG A 136 -13.96 -0.55 4.22
CA ARG A 136 -15.38 -0.86 4.29
C ARG A 136 -16.19 0.41 4.03
N ASP A 137 -17.27 0.27 3.26
CA ASP A 137 -18.29 1.32 3.08
C ASP A 137 -19.00 1.68 4.40
#